data_AF-X5CYF3-F1
#
_entry.id   AF-X5CYF3-F1
#
_cell.length_a   1.000
_cell.length_b   1.000
_cell.length_c   1.000
_cell.angle_alpha   90.00
_cell.angle_beta   90.00
_cell.angle_gamma   90.00
#
_symmetry.space_group_name_H-M   'P 1'
#
loop_
_entity.id
_entity.type
_entity.pdbx_description
1 polymer ?
#
loop_
_entity_poly.entity_id
_entity_poly.type
_entity_poly.pdbx_seq_one_letter_code
_entity_poly.pdbx_strand_id
1 'polypeptide(L)'
;RNSIIFVVPGFFALATRLRELNLSANALRTVEPSWFGFLAGSLEVLDVSANPLHCACGAAFVDFLLQVQAAVPGLPSRVKCGSPGQLQGRSIFAQDLRLCLDESLSWDCFGLSLLVVALGLAMPMLHHLCGWDLWYCFHLGLAWLPRRGWQRGADALSYDAFVVFDKAQSAVADWVYNELRVRLEERRGRRALRLCLEERDWLPGKTLFENLWASVYSSRKMLFVLAHTDQVSGLLRASFLLAQQRLLEDRKDVVVLVILSPDARRSRYVRLRQRLCRQSVLFWPHQPSGQRSFWAQLGMALTRDNRHFYNQNFCRGPTMAE
;
A
#
# COMPACT_ATOMS: atom_id res chain seq x y z
N ARG A 1 69.02 -39.81 6.62
CA ARG A 1 67.94 -38.87 6.23
C ARG A 1 66.71 -39.73 6.02
N ASN A 2 65.62 -39.45 6.73
CA ASN A 2 64.43 -40.27 6.69
C ASN A 2 63.51 -39.80 5.55
N SER A 3 62.59 -40.65 5.10
CA SER A 3 61.67 -40.38 3.98
C SER A 3 60.21 -40.47 4.41
N ILE A 4 59.90 -40.01 5.62
CA ILE A 4 58.53 -40.00 6.12
C ILE A 4 57.75 -38.92 5.37
N ILE A 5 56.70 -39.33 4.67
CA ILE A 5 55.83 -38.44 3.87
C ILE A 5 54.48 -38.24 4.58
N PHE A 6 54.03 -39.24 5.34
CA PHE A 6 52.72 -39.28 5.97
C PHE A 6 52.82 -39.91 7.36
N VAL A 7 52.06 -39.35 8.31
CA VAL A 7 51.87 -39.88 9.66
C VAL A 7 50.39 -40.13 9.85
N VAL A 8 50.03 -41.33 10.34
CA VAL A 8 48.64 -41.72 10.56
C VAL A 8 48.05 -40.84 11.70
N PRO A 9 46.79 -40.37 11.58
CA PRO A 9 46.12 -39.69 12.69
C PRO A 9 46.13 -40.54 13.97
N GLY A 10 46.42 -39.92 15.10
CA GLY A 10 46.50 -40.58 16.40
C GLY A 10 47.75 -41.46 16.60
N PHE A 11 48.71 -41.47 15.66
CA PHE A 11 49.92 -42.29 15.79
C PHE A 11 50.68 -42.05 17.10
N PHE A 12 50.75 -40.78 17.55
CA PHE A 12 51.40 -40.44 18.82
C PHE A 12 50.44 -40.40 20.01
N ALA A 13 49.12 -40.56 19.81
CA ALA A 13 48.11 -40.32 20.84
C ALA A 13 48.25 -41.21 22.09
N LEU A 14 48.82 -42.42 21.94
CA LEU A 14 49.04 -43.36 23.05
C LEU A 14 50.38 -43.16 23.77
N ALA A 15 51.27 -42.31 23.24
CA ALA A 15 52.61 -42.09 23.78
C ALA A 15 52.59 -41.06 24.93
N THR A 16 51.94 -41.40 26.04
CA THR A 16 51.63 -40.47 27.15
C THR A 16 52.82 -39.87 27.89
N ARG A 17 54.03 -40.41 27.70
CA ARG A 17 55.28 -39.92 28.30
C ARG A 17 56.22 -39.24 27.29
N LEU A 18 55.78 -39.06 26.05
CA LEU A 18 56.60 -38.44 25.00
C LEU A 18 56.76 -36.95 25.28
N ARG A 19 58.02 -36.50 25.43
CA ARG A 19 58.37 -35.10 25.68
C ARG A 19 59.10 -34.47 24.50
N GLU A 20 59.96 -35.23 23.85
CA GLU A 20 60.75 -34.78 22.72
C GLU A 20 60.42 -35.62 21.49
N LEU A 21 60.11 -34.95 20.39
CA LEU A 21 59.87 -35.58 19.10
C LEU A 21 60.65 -34.86 18.01
N ASN A 22 61.53 -35.61 17.35
CA ASN A 22 62.30 -35.12 16.23
C ASN A 22 61.74 -35.69 14.91
N LEU A 23 61.06 -34.85 14.15
CA LEU A 23 60.56 -35.11 12.80
C LEU A 23 61.38 -34.37 11.73
N SER A 24 62.56 -33.85 12.09
CA SER A 24 63.39 -33.09 11.16
C SER A 24 63.92 -33.94 10.02
N ALA A 25 64.26 -33.28 8.90
CA ALA A 25 64.89 -33.89 7.73
C ALA A 25 64.11 -35.09 7.14
N ASN A 26 62.78 -34.93 7.06
CA ASN A 26 61.83 -35.85 6.41
C ASN A 26 61.25 -35.22 5.13
N ALA A 27 60.22 -35.86 4.57
CA ALA A 27 59.52 -35.42 3.38
C ALA A 27 58.08 -34.95 3.69
N LEU A 28 57.84 -34.45 4.91
CA LEU A 28 56.51 -34.02 5.35
C LEU A 28 56.09 -32.73 4.62
N ARG A 29 54.85 -32.71 4.15
CA ARG A 29 54.23 -31.53 3.51
C ARG A 29 53.36 -30.73 4.48
N THR A 30 52.83 -31.36 5.51
CA THR A 30 51.96 -30.74 6.53
C THR A 30 52.32 -31.29 7.91
N VAL A 31 51.86 -30.64 8.98
CA VAL A 31 51.97 -31.12 10.37
C VAL A 31 50.62 -30.98 11.04
N GLU A 32 49.85 -32.06 11.12
CA GLU A 32 48.48 -31.96 11.61
C GLU A 32 48.38 -32.19 13.12
N PRO A 33 47.48 -31.45 13.82
CA PRO A 33 47.16 -31.71 15.22
C PRO A 33 46.61 -33.13 15.44
N SER A 34 46.01 -33.71 14.40
CA SER A 34 45.42 -35.05 14.39
C SER A 34 46.43 -36.15 14.77
N TRP A 35 47.74 -35.95 14.56
CA TRP A 35 48.77 -36.93 14.87
C TRP A 35 49.00 -37.12 16.37
N PHE A 36 48.83 -36.04 17.13
CA PHE A 36 49.21 -35.94 18.53
C PHE A 36 48.03 -36.13 19.49
N GLY A 37 46.81 -35.86 19.04
CA GLY A 37 45.64 -35.87 19.92
C GLY A 37 45.83 -34.94 21.12
N PHE A 38 45.56 -35.44 22.33
CA PHE A 38 45.71 -34.66 23.57
C PHE A 38 47.17 -34.36 23.95
N LEU A 39 48.16 -35.00 23.32
CA LEU A 39 49.58 -34.87 23.67
C LEU A 39 50.27 -33.65 23.03
N ALA A 40 49.59 -32.94 22.14
CA ALA A 40 50.15 -31.75 21.49
C ALA A 40 50.65 -30.70 22.50
N GLY A 41 49.95 -30.54 23.64
CA GLY A 41 50.31 -29.57 24.67
C GLY A 41 51.34 -30.03 25.69
N SER A 42 51.71 -31.32 25.72
CA SER A 42 52.68 -31.88 26.67
C SER A 42 54.08 -32.07 26.09
N LEU A 43 54.26 -31.83 24.79
CA LEU A 43 55.57 -31.88 24.13
C LEU A 43 56.41 -30.69 24.57
N GLU A 44 57.65 -30.95 24.98
CA GLU A 44 58.66 -29.95 25.32
C GLU A 44 59.48 -29.58 24.07
N VAL A 45 59.73 -30.54 23.17
CA VAL A 45 60.46 -30.31 21.91
C VAL A 45 59.77 -31.02 20.75
N LEU A 46 59.44 -30.27 19.71
CA LEU A 46 58.92 -30.74 18.44
C LEU A 46 59.75 -30.13 17.30
N ASP A 47 60.76 -30.88 16.81
CA ASP A 47 61.59 -30.43 15.70
C ASP A 47 61.01 -30.91 14.36
N VAL A 48 60.50 -29.97 13.57
CA VAL A 48 59.95 -30.21 12.22
C VAL A 48 60.81 -29.59 11.12
N SER A 49 62.03 -29.16 11.45
CA SER A 49 62.93 -28.48 10.52
C SER A 49 63.34 -29.36 9.32
N ALA A 50 63.80 -28.74 8.24
CA ALA A 50 64.26 -29.45 7.04
C ALA A 50 63.22 -30.41 6.40
N ASN A 51 61.93 -30.06 6.49
CA ASN A 51 60.83 -30.70 5.76
C ASN A 51 60.31 -29.81 4.62
N PRO A 52 59.87 -30.37 3.48
CA PRO A 52 59.30 -29.61 2.37
C PRO A 52 57.83 -29.21 2.63
N LEU A 53 57.60 -28.39 3.66
CA LEU A 53 56.26 -27.98 4.09
C LEU A 53 55.54 -27.18 2.98
N HIS A 54 54.26 -27.45 2.78
CA HIS A 54 53.40 -26.80 1.80
C HIS A 54 52.70 -25.58 2.41
N CYS A 55 53.30 -24.41 2.28
CA CYS A 55 52.78 -23.16 2.80
C CYS A 55 51.75 -22.56 1.83
N ALA A 56 50.47 -22.82 2.10
CA ALA A 56 49.35 -22.22 1.38
C ALA A 56 48.50 -21.35 2.32
N CYS A 57 47.75 -20.40 1.73
CA CYS A 57 46.75 -19.62 2.47
C CYS A 57 45.76 -20.57 3.18
N GLY A 58 45.49 -20.34 4.47
CA GLY A 58 44.57 -21.17 5.25
C GLY A 58 45.10 -22.56 5.63
N ALA A 59 46.41 -22.79 5.55
CA ALA A 59 46.99 -24.06 5.96
C ALA A 59 46.90 -24.28 7.48
N ALA A 60 45.98 -25.14 7.92
CA ALA A 60 45.68 -25.42 9.33
C ALA A 60 46.89 -25.84 10.19
N PHE A 61 47.94 -26.40 9.58
CA PHE A 61 49.16 -26.76 10.31
C PHE A 61 49.93 -25.54 10.83
N VAL A 62 49.79 -24.38 10.18
CA VAL A 62 50.46 -23.14 10.62
C VAL A 62 49.85 -22.65 11.93
N ASP A 63 48.52 -22.68 12.03
CA ASP A 63 47.81 -22.35 13.28
C ASP A 63 48.16 -23.33 14.41
N PHE A 64 48.29 -24.62 14.08
CA PHE A 64 48.75 -25.62 15.04
C PHE A 64 50.17 -25.33 15.54
N LEU A 65 51.13 -25.10 14.64
CA LEU A 65 52.52 -24.81 15.03
C LEU A 65 52.65 -23.52 15.84
N LEU A 66 51.77 -22.53 15.60
CA LEU A 66 51.64 -21.33 16.43
C LEU A 66 51.10 -21.65 17.83
N GLN A 67 50.09 -22.52 17.92
CA GLN A 67 49.54 -22.96 19.20
C GLN A 67 50.59 -23.69 20.06
N VAL A 68 51.47 -24.48 19.44
CA VAL A 68 52.55 -25.21 20.12
C VAL A 68 53.92 -24.53 20.01
N GLN A 69 53.97 -23.21 19.77
CA GLN A 69 55.23 -22.48 19.50
C GLN A 69 56.30 -22.64 20.59
N ALA A 70 55.90 -22.84 21.85
CA ALA A 70 56.82 -23.04 22.97
C ALA A 70 57.61 -24.36 22.85
N ALA A 71 57.02 -25.38 22.21
CA ALA A 71 57.64 -26.68 21.99
C ALA A 71 58.47 -26.72 20.70
N VAL A 72 58.32 -25.77 19.77
CA VAL A 72 58.99 -25.81 18.46
C VAL A 72 60.22 -24.88 18.47
N PRO A 73 61.44 -25.44 18.64
CA PRO A 73 62.63 -24.61 18.79
C PRO A 73 62.97 -23.84 17.50
N GLY A 74 63.00 -22.51 17.60
CA GLY A 74 63.35 -21.66 16.47
C GLY A 74 62.33 -21.67 15.34
N LEU A 75 61.04 -21.81 15.67
CA LEU A 75 59.91 -21.74 14.73
C LEU A 75 60.06 -20.66 13.62
N PRO A 76 60.43 -19.39 13.93
CA PRO A 76 60.53 -18.36 12.89
C PRO A 76 61.76 -18.45 11.97
N SER A 77 62.82 -19.15 12.36
CA SER A 77 64.10 -19.17 11.63
C SER A 77 64.46 -20.54 11.04
N ARG A 78 64.10 -21.63 11.73
CA ARG A 78 64.47 -23.01 11.36
C ARG A 78 63.40 -23.71 10.52
N VAL A 79 62.13 -23.32 10.65
CA VAL A 79 61.02 -23.90 9.89
C VAL A 79 60.80 -23.08 8.62
N LYS A 80 60.97 -23.75 7.47
CA LYS A 80 60.95 -23.12 6.14
C LYS A 80 59.96 -23.82 5.23
N CYS A 81 59.39 -23.07 4.29
CA CYS A 81 58.48 -23.59 3.29
C CYS A 81 59.26 -24.34 2.19
N GLY A 82 58.75 -25.50 1.78
CA GLY A 82 59.25 -26.25 0.62
C GLY A 82 58.42 -26.04 -0.65
N SER A 83 57.16 -25.62 -0.51
CA SER A 83 56.26 -25.29 -1.61
C SER A 83 55.19 -24.28 -1.15
N PRO A 84 54.57 -23.50 -2.05
CA PRO A 84 54.79 -23.39 -3.50
C PRO A 84 56.17 -22.80 -3.83
N GLY A 85 56.65 -22.98 -5.07
CA GLY A 85 58.02 -22.62 -5.48
C GLY A 85 58.43 -21.17 -5.18
N GLN A 86 57.47 -20.24 -5.15
CA GLN A 86 57.70 -18.83 -4.80
C GLN A 86 58.14 -18.62 -3.33
N LEU A 87 57.73 -19.52 -2.44
CA LEU A 87 58.02 -19.46 -1.00
C LEU A 87 59.12 -20.46 -0.58
N GLN A 88 59.70 -21.20 -1.53
CA GLN A 88 60.69 -22.23 -1.23
C GLN A 88 61.92 -21.65 -0.51
N GLY A 89 62.27 -22.21 0.65
CA GLY A 89 63.40 -21.80 1.47
C GLY A 89 63.18 -20.54 2.31
N ARG A 90 62.01 -19.89 2.20
CA ARG A 90 61.62 -18.77 3.06
C ARG A 90 61.05 -19.29 4.39
N SER A 91 61.14 -18.49 5.45
CA SER A 91 60.51 -18.84 6.73
C SER A 91 58.99 -18.90 6.58
N ILE A 92 58.34 -19.70 7.42
CA ILE A 92 56.88 -19.80 7.45
C ILE A 92 56.17 -18.47 7.76
N PHE A 93 56.89 -17.48 8.30
CA PHE A 93 56.42 -16.12 8.57
C PHE A 93 56.98 -15.05 7.60
N ALA A 94 57.67 -15.44 6.52
CA ALA A 94 58.23 -14.48 5.57
C ALA A 94 57.16 -13.64 4.86
N GLN A 95 55.93 -14.16 4.78
CA GLN A 95 54.75 -13.46 4.33
C GLN A 95 53.66 -13.75 5.38
N ASP A 96 52.89 -12.74 5.77
CA ASP A 96 51.71 -12.98 6.61
C ASP A 96 50.73 -13.82 5.78
N LEU A 97 50.77 -15.14 5.94
CA LEU A 97 49.79 -16.07 5.33
C LEU A 97 48.35 -15.81 5.83
N ARG A 98 48.20 -14.89 6.80
CA ARG A 98 46.93 -14.28 7.24
C ARG A 98 46.44 -13.13 6.35
N LEU A 99 47.34 -12.47 5.63
CA LEU A 99 47.07 -11.38 4.69
C LEU A 99 46.97 -11.90 3.24
N CYS A 100 46.46 -13.12 3.07
CA CYS A 100 45.99 -13.52 1.75
C CYS A 100 44.81 -12.62 1.42
N LEU A 101 45.01 -11.68 0.47
CA LEU A 101 43.89 -10.98 -0.13
C LEU A 101 42.98 -12.06 -0.71
N ASP A 102 41.83 -12.21 -0.08
CA ASP A 102 40.81 -13.15 -0.50
C ASP A 102 40.35 -12.71 -1.90
N GLU A 103 40.64 -13.54 -2.91
CA GLU A 103 40.26 -13.27 -4.31
C GLU A 103 38.74 -12.98 -4.39
N SER A 104 37.94 -13.62 -3.54
CA SER A 104 36.49 -13.36 -3.43
C SER A 104 36.16 -11.92 -3.03
N LEU A 105 36.85 -11.38 -2.03
CA LEU A 105 36.64 -10.02 -1.53
C LEU A 105 37.11 -8.96 -2.53
N SER A 106 38.10 -9.30 -3.37
CA SER A 106 38.53 -8.45 -4.48
C SER A 106 37.47 -8.37 -5.59
N TRP A 107 36.90 -9.51 -5.98
CA TRP A 107 35.79 -9.55 -6.96
C TRP A 107 34.54 -8.83 -6.44
N ASP A 108 34.23 -8.97 -5.16
CA ASP A 108 33.10 -8.26 -4.53
C ASP A 108 33.32 -6.74 -4.51
N CYS A 109 34.52 -6.28 -4.14
CA CYS A 109 34.88 -4.86 -4.17
C CYS A 109 34.82 -4.28 -5.59
N PHE A 110 35.30 -5.04 -6.58
CA PHE A 110 35.27 -4.63 -7.98
C PHE A 110 33.82 -4.55 -8.51
N GLY A 111 32.99 -5.55 -8.21
CA GLY A 111 31.58 -5.57 -8.58
C GLY A 111 30.80 -4.40 -7.95
N LEU A 112 31.02 -4.14 -6.67
CA LEU A 112 30.42 -2.99 -5.98
C LEU A 112 30.85 -1.65 -6.59
N SER A 113 32.14 -1.50 -6.91
CA SER A 113 32.66 -0.27 -7.52
C SER A 113 32.06 -0.02 -8.91
N LEU A 114 31.94 -1.07 -9.73
CA LEU A 114 31.34 -0.99 -11.06
C LEU A 114 29.85 -0.63 -10.98
N LEU A 115 29.11 -1.21 -10.04
CA LEU A 115 27.69 -0.92 -9.81
C LEU A 115 27.47 0.54 -9.43
N VAL A 116 28.29 1.09 -8.53
CA VAL A 116 28.21 2.49 -8.10
C VAL A 116 28.42 3.44 -9.28
N VAL A 117 29.43 3.17 -10.12
CA VAL A 117 29.70 3.99 -11.32
C VAL A 117 28.56 3.89 -12.33
N ALA A 118 28.04 2.68 -12.59
CA ALA A 118 26.93 2.48 -13.52
C ALA A 118 25.66 3.21 -13.07
N LEU A 119 25.30 3.12 -11.79
CA LEU A 119 24.16 3.86 -11.22
C LEU A 119 24.37 5.37 -11.28
N GLY A 120 25.58 5.85 -10.97
CA GLY A 120 25.93 7.27 -11.04
C GLY A 120 25.77 7.87 -12.44
N LEU A 121 25.99 7.09 -13.50
CA LEU A 121 25.79 7.52 -14.89
C LEU A 121 24.34 7.32 -15.37
N ALA A 122 23.68 6.23 -14.96
CA ALA A 122 22.33 5.92 -15.38
C ALA A 122 21.27 6.86 -14.76
N MET A 123 21.42 7.25 -13.50
CA MET A 123 20.42 8.07 -12.80
C MET A 123 20.24 9.47 -13.41
N PRO A 124 21.30 10.25 -13.73
CA PRO A 124 21.17 11.53 -14.41
C PRO A 124 20.62 11.38 -15.83
N MET A 125 21.06 10.34 -16.55
CA MET A 125 20.59 10.05 -17.90
C MET A 125 19.08 9.76 -17.90
N LEU A 126 18.63 8.88 -17.02
CA LEU A 126 17.21 8.52 -16.90
C LEU A 126 16.36 9.70 -16.41
N HIS A 127 16.90 10.55 -15.53
CA HIS A 127 16.22 11.78 -15.11
C HIS A 127 16.10 12.79 -16.26
N HIS A 128 17.13 12.93 -17.10
CA HIS A 128 17.08 13.85 -18.24
C HIS A 128 16.18 13.34 -19.37
N LEU A 129 16.21 12.04 -19.68
CA LEU A 129 15.43 11.45 -20.76
C LEU A 129 13.98 11.16 -20.38
N CYS A 130 13.74 10.69 -19.15
CA CYS A 130 12.43 10.20 -18.71
C CYS A 130 11.95 10.84 -17.40
N GLY A 131 12.60 11.89 -16.87
CA GLY A 131 12.23 12.47 -15.58
C GLY A 131 10.80 12.99 -15.53
N TRP A 132 10.37 13.69 -16.58
CA TRP A 132 8.99 14.18 -16.71
C TRP A 132 7.99 13.04 -16.87
N ASP A 133 8.32 12.02 -17.66
CA ASP A 133 7.45 10.86 -17.88
C ASP A 133 7.33 10.00 -16.61
N LEU A 134 8.41 9.82 -15.86
CA LEU A 134 8.43 9.07 -14.60
C LEU A 134 7.69 9.83 -13.49
N TRP A 135 7.87 11.15 -13.42
CA TRP A 135 7.12 12.01 -12.51
C TRP A 135 5.61 11.98 -12.83
N TYR A 136 5.26 12.08 -14.11
CA TYR A 136 3.88 11.98 -14.57
C TYR A 136 3.28 10.60 -14.30
N CYS A 137 3.98 9.52 -14.63
CA CYS A 137 3.55 8.13 -14.38
C CYS A 137 3.47 7.80 -12.90
N PHE A 138 4.33 8.37 -12.06
CA PHE A 138 4.27 8.21 -10.60
C PHE A 138 3.01 8.87 -10.03
N HIS A 139 2.71 10.11 -10.42
CA HIS A 139 1.49 10.79 -9.97
C HIS A 139 0.22 10.16 -10.56
N LEU A 140 0.28 9.70 -11.82
CA LEU A 140 -0.79 8.96 -12.45
C LEU A 140 -0.99 7.60 -11.75
N GLY A 141 0.09 6.89 -11.43
CA GLY A 141 0.09 5.65 -10.66
C GLY A 141 -0.45 5.85 -9.24
N LEU A 142 -0.12 6.96 -8.58
CA LEU A 142 -0.66 7.35 -7.28
C LEU A 142 -2.16 7.68 -7.34
N ALA A 143 -2.64 8.18 -8.48
CA ALA A 143 -4.06 8.38 -8.75
C ALA A 143 -4.80 7.08 -9.12
N TRP A 144 -4.11 6.12 -9.74
CA TRP A 144 -4.62 4.80 -10.12
C TRP A 144 -4.56 3.75 -9.00
N LEU A 145 -3.66 3.91 -8.04
CA LEU A 145 -3.65 3.15 -6.79
C LEU A 145 -5.02 3.34 -6.13
N PRO A 146 -5.79 2.26 -5.92
CA PRO A 146 -7.11 2.38 -5.34
C PRO A 146 -6.94 2.91 -3.91
N ARG A 147 -7.15 4.22 -3.73
CA ARG A 147 -7.41 4.90 -2.45
C ARG A 147 -8.72 4.39 -1.87
N ARG A 148 -8.81 3.07 -1.64
CA ARG A 148 -9.97 2.34 -1.14
C ARG A 148 -10.33 2.69 0.30
N GLY A 149 -9.47 3.48 0.99
CA GLY A 149 -9.67 3.93 2.36
C GLY A 149 -9.99 5.43 2.53
N TRP A 150 -9.46 6.33 1.69
CA TRP A 150 -9.54 7.78 1.98
C TRP A 150 -10.73 8.49 1.31
N GLN A 151 -11.23 8.02 0.18
CA GLN A 151 -12.40 8.63 -0.48
C GLN A 151 -13.75 8.30 0.16
N ARG A 152 -13.82 7.35 1.11
CA ARG A 152 -15.05 7.15 1.90
C ARG A 152 -15.33 8.30 2.88
N GLY A 153 -14.35 9.17 3.14
CA GLY A 153 -14.51 10.34 4.03
C GLY A 153 -14.84 11.65 3.32
N ALA A 154 -14.49 11.82 2.05
CA ALA A 154 -14.69 13.08 1.32
C ALA A 154 -15.99 13.12 0.49
N ASP A 155 -16.46 11.97 -0.01
CA ASP A 155 -17.71 11.85 -0.80
C ASP A 155 -18.89 11.32 0.03
N ALA A 156 -18.76 11.26 1.36
CA ALA A 156 -19.92 11.05 2.22
C ALA A 156 -20.74 12.33 2.21
N LEU A 157 -21.59 12.48 1.18
CA LEU A 157 -22.62 13.52 1.09
C LEU A 157 -23.24 13.70 2.49
N SER A 158 -23.08 14.89 3.06
CA SER A 158 -23.44 15.21 4.44
C SER A 158 -24.92 14.97 4.72
N TYR A 159 -25.73 15.06 3.66
CA TYR A 159 -27.18 14.93 3.70
C TYR A 159 -27.69 13.88 2.70
N ASP A 160 -28.72 13.15 3.12
CA ASP A 160 -29.43 12.20 2.26
C ASP A 160 -30.41 12.92 1.33
N ALA A 161 -31.01 14.02 1.78
CA ALA A 161 -31.90 14.83 0.95
C ALA A 161 -31.87 16.31 1.32
N PHE A 162 -31.84 17.18 0.31
CA PHE A 162 -32.15 18.60 0.45
C PHE A 162 -33.65 18.81 0.21
N VAL A 163 -34.35 19.41 1.17
CA VAL A 163 -35.80 19.62 1.08
C VAL A 163 -36.09 21.04 0.61
N VAL A 164 -36.81 21.17 -0.50
CA VAL A 164 -37.22 22.44 -1.09
C VAL A 164 -38.73 22.52 -1.10
N PHE A 165 -39.26 23.60 -0.51
CA PHE A 165 -40.68 23.87 -0.45
C PHE A 165 -40.93 25.38 -0.53
N ASP A 166 -42.18 25.76 -0.81
CA ASP A 166 -42.58 27.16 -0.80
C ASP A 166 -42.94 27.60 0.63
N LYS A 167 -42.20 28.58 1.16
CA LYS A 167 -42.41 29.14 2.50
C LYS A 167 -43.64 30.05 2.58
N ALA A 168 -44.10 30.60 1.46
CA ALA A 168 -45.32 31.41 1.45
C ALA A 168 -46.56 30.59 1.83
N GLN A 169 -46.49 29.26 1.68
CA GLN A 169 -47.57 28.34 2.00
C GLN A 169 -47.36 27.72 3.39
N SER A 170 -47.93 28.35 4.41
CA SER A 170 -47.80 27.92 5.81
C SER A 170 -48.18 26.46 6.05
N ALA A 171 -49.21 25.95 5.37
CA ALA A 171 -49.63 24.55 5.47
C ALA A 171 -48.56 23.55 4.97
N VAL A 172 -47.78 23.93 3.95
CA VAL A 172 -46.68 23.10 3.44
C VAL A 172 -45.50 23.14 4.40
N ALA A 173 -45.15 24.33 4.89
CA ALA A 173 -44.09 24.49 5.88
C ALA A 173 -44.38 23.69 7.16
N ASP A 174 -45.62 23.77 7.67
CA ASP A 174 -46.07 23.02 8.85
C ASP A 174 -45.92 21.51 8.65
N TRP A 175 -46.40 20.98 7.51
CA TRP A 175 -46.25 19.56 7.18
C TRP A 175 -44.77 19.13 7.05
N VAL A 176 -43.90 19.98 6.48
CA VAL A 176 -42.46 19.67 6.35
C VAL A 176 -41.78 19.61 7.71
N TYR A 177 -42.03 20.58 8.59
CA TYR A 177 -41.34 20.66 9.88
C TYR A 177 -41.89 19.69 10.92
N ASN A 178 -43.21 19.46 10.95
CA ASN A 178 -43.86 18.68 11.99
C ASN A 178 -44.12 17.22 11.58
N GLU A 179 -44.35 16.92 10.31
CA GLU A 179 -44.57 15.54 9.85
C GLU A 179 -43.33 14.98 9.14
N LEU A 180 -42.86 15.60 8.05
CA LEU A 180 -41.77 15.07 7.22
C LEU A 180 -40.47 14.92 8.02
N ARG A 181 -40.02 15.98 8.70
CA ARG A 181 -38.78 15.98 9.48
C ARG A 181 -38.81 14.92 10.57
N VAL A 182 -39.87 14.92 11.39
CA VAL A 182 -40.03 13.96 12.50
C VAL A 182 -40.03 12.52 11.98
N ARG A 183 -40.74 12.24 10.87
CA ARG A 183 -40.84 10.87 10.33
C ARG A 183 -39.55 10.36 9.69
N LEU A 184 -38.71 11.23 9.13
CA LEU A 184 -37.49 10.84 8.42
C LEU A 184 -36.23 10.92 9.29
N GLU A 185 -36.15 11.89 10.21
CA GLU A 185 -35.01 12.07 11.12
C GLU A 185 -35.16 11.26 12.43
N GLU A 186 -36.36 11.19 13.02
CA GLU A 186 -36.56 10.64 14.39
C GLU A 186 -37.00 9.17 14.45
N ARG A 187 -37.17 8.50 13.29
CA ARG A 187 -37.56 7.08 13.26
C ARG A 187 -36.47 6.20 13.92
N ARG A 188 -36.75 5.74 15.14
CA ARG A 188 -35.96 4.72 15.86
C ARG A 188 -35.93 3.40 15.06
N GLY A 189 -34.79 3.07 14.44
CA GLY A 189 -34.56 1.78 13.81
C GLY A 189 -33.69 1.83 12.55
N ARG A 190 -34.31 1.89 11.36
CA ARG A 190 -33.60 1.86 10.06
C ARG A 190 -33.12 3.26 9.70
N ARG A 191 -31.80 3.46 9.69
CA ARG A 191 -31.05 4.66 9.22
C ARG A 191 -31.87 5.96 9.20
N ALA A 192 -31.80 6.72 10.29
CA ALA A 192 -32.27 8.11 10.29
C ALA A 192 -31.66 8.85 9.10
N LEU A 193 -32.52 9.41 8.25
CA LEU A 193 -32.08 10.16 7.07
C LEU A 193 -31.68 11.56 7.52
N ARG A 194 -30.55 12.06 7.03
CA ARG A 194 -30.12 13.43 7.31
C ARG A 194 -30.72 14.37 6.28
N LEU A 195 -31.64 15.25 6.69
CA LEU A 195 -32.24 16.24 5.81
C LEU A 195 -31.46 17.56 5.89
N CYS A 196 -31.31 18.22 4.75
CA CYS A 196 -30.85 19.61 4.68
C CYS A 196 -32.06 20.53 4.51
N LEU A 197 -32.22 21.48 5.44
CA LEU A 197 -33.29 22.47 5.48
C LEU A 197 -32.71 23.87 5.40
N GLU A 198 -33.33 24.72 4.57
CA GLU A 198 -32.90 26.10 4.33
C GLU A 198 -32.73 26.93 5.61
N GLU A 199 -33.71 26.88 6.53
CA GLU A 199 -33.69 27.75 7.72
C GLU A 199 -32.81 27.22 8.85
N ARG A 200 -32.44 25.94 8.81
CA ARG A 200 -31.65 25.27 9.85
C ARG A 200 -30.17 25.21 9.50
N ASP A 201 -29.87 24.85 8.26
CA ASP A 201 -28.53 24.39 7.87
C ASP A 201 -27.76 25.41 7.01
N TRP A 202 -28.39 26.53 6.62
CA TRP A 202 -27.73 27.60 5.89
C TRP A 202 -26.88 28.46 6.80
N LEU A 203 -25.63 28.69 6.37
CA LEU A 203 -24.66 29.44 7.15
C LEU A 203 -24.88 30.94 6.96
N PRO A 204 -24.96 31.73 8.05
CA PRO A 204 -24.98 33.19 7.94
C PRO A 204 -23.64 33.69 7.39
N GLY A 205 -23.68 34.77 6.59
CA GLY A 205 -22.49 35.35 5.95
C GLY A 205 -22.16 34.79 4.55
N LYS A 206 -22.85 33.74 4.09
CA LYS A 206 -22.81 33.27 2.71
C LYS A 206 -24.00 33.79 1.90
N THR A 207 -23.84 33.90 0.58
CA THR A 207 -24.95 34.31 -0.28
C THR A 207 -26.01 33.21 -0.38
N LEU A 208 -27.26 33.58 -0.71
CA LEU A 208 -28.34 32.61 -0.93
C LEU A 208 -27.97 31.59 -2.01
N PHE A 209 -27.26 32.03 -3.06
CA PHE A 209 -26.82 31.17 -4.14
C PHE A 209 -25.74 30.17 -3.67
N GLU A 210 -24.75 30.61 -2.90
CA GLU A 210 -23.71 29.73 -2.34
C GLU A 210 -24.30 28.69 -1.40
N ASN A 211 -25.23 29.09 -0.52
CA ASN A 211 -25.90 28.17 0.39
C ASN A 211 -26.79 27.17 -0.37
N LEU A 212 -27.53 27.62 -1.39
CA LEU A 212 -28.28 26.75 -2.27
C LEU A 212 -27.37 25.75 -2.98
N TRP A 213 -26.31 26.23 -3.63
CA TRP A 213 -25.34 25.39 -4.34
C TRP A 213 -24.73 24.34 -3.40
N ALA A 214 -24.26 24.76 -2.24
CA ALA A 214 -23.69 23.87 -1.23
C ALA A 214 -24.71 22.81 -0.78
N SER A 215 -25.97 23.19 -0.56
CA SER A 215 -27.03 22.26 -0.13
C SER A 215 -27.36 21.21 -1.21
N VAL A 216 -27.41 21.63 -2.48
CA VAL A 216 -27.67 20.74 -3.61
C VAL A 216 -26.52 19.75 -3.83
N TYR A 217 -25.28 20.22 -3.81
CA TYR A 217 -24.11 19.36 -4.07
C TYR A 217 -23.72 18.49 -2.89
N SER A 218 -24.03 18.90 -1.65
CA SER A 218 -23.82 18.09 -0.44
C SER A 218 -24.94 17.08 -0.15
N SER A 219 -26.02 17.09 -0.94
CA SER A 219 -27.16 16.18 -0.79
C SER A 219 -27.24 15.12 -1.90
N ARG A 220 -27.61 13.89 -1.52
CA ARG A 220 -27.80 12.77 -2.47
C ARG A 220 -29.02 12.95 -3.37
N LYS A 221 -30.08 13.55 -2.83
CA LYS A 221 -31.37 13.78 -3.49
C LYS A 221 -31.86 15.19 -3.20
N MET A 222 -32.72 15.70 -4.09
CA MET A 222 -33.50 16.91 -3.86
C MET A 222 -34.97 16.55 -3.80
N LEU A 223 -35.59 16.84 -2.66
CA LEU A 223 -36.99 16.57 -2.38
C LEU A 223 -37.79 17.86 -2.54
N PHE A 224 -38.61 17.94 -3.59
CA PHE A 224 -39.51 19.06 -3.84
C PHE A 224 -40.87 18.75 -3.23
N VAL A 225 -41.31 19.55 -2.25
CA VAL A 225 -42.63 19.41 -1.63
C VAL A 225 -43.52 20.53 -2.18
N LEU A 226 -44.57 20.15 -2.91
CA LEU A 226 -45.44 21.04 -3.66
C LEU A 226 -46.90 20.81 -3.29
N ALA A 227 -47.63 21.86 -2.89
CA ALA A 227 -49.10 21.81 -2.85
C ALA A 227 -49.70 22.23 -4.19
N HIS A 228 -49.26 23.38 -4.74
CA HIS A 228 -49.73 23.89 -6.04
C HIS A 228 -48.57 24.05 -7.02
N THR A 229 -48.83 23.81 -8.31
CA THR A 229 -47.81 23.87 -9.37
C THR A 229 -47.70 25.22 -10.05
N ASP A 230 -48.61 26.14 -9.75
CA ASP A 230 -48.84 27.33 -10.58
C ASP A 230 -48.07 28.55 -10.06
N GLN A 231 -47.45 28.45 -8.86
CA GLN A 231 -46.70 29.53 -8.22
C GLN A 231 -45.27 29.13 -7.85
N VAL A 232 -44.50 28.60 -8.82
CA VAL A 232 -43.08 28.30 -8.61
C VAL A 232 -42.25 29.56 -8.77
N SER A 233 -41.89 30.22 -7.67
CA SER A 233 -41.09 31.45 -7.66
C SER A 233 -39.88 31.37 -6.73
N GLY A 234 -38.93 32.31 -6.88
CA GLY A 234 -37.75 32.43 -6.02
C GLY A 234 -36.88 31.17 -5.97
N LEU A 235 -36.60 30.70 -4.75
CA LEU A 235 -35.68 29.59 -4.49
C LEU A 235 -36.15 28.26 -5.06
N LEU A 236 -37.46 28.02 -5.07
CA LEU A 236 -38.05 26.80 -5.63
C LEU A 236 -37.78 26.68 -7.14
N ARG A 237 -37.83 27.81 -7.86
CA ARG A 237 -37.48 27.86 -9.29
C ARG A 237 -35.97 27.68 -9.51
N ALA A 238 -35.15 28.37 -8.72
CA ALA A 238 -33.69 28.30 -8.84
C ALA A 238 -33.15 26.89 -8.57
N SER A 239 -33.62 26.24 -7.50
CA SER A 239 -33.27 24.86 -7.16
C SER A 239 -33.73 23.86 -8.22
N PHE A 240 -34.90 24.07 -8.82
CA PHE A 240 -35.39 23.23 -9.91
C PHE A 240 -34.51 23.36 -11.17
N LEU A 241 -34.11 24.57 -11.55
CA LEU A 241 -33.19 24.81 -12.66
C LEU A 241 -31.82 24.17 -12.40
N LEU A 242 -31.30 24.30 -11.18
CA LEU A 242 -30.04 23.70 -10.77
C LEU A 242 -30.11 22.16 -10.81
N ALA A 243 -31.27 21.59 -10.47
CA ALA A 243 -31.51 20.16 -10.59
C ALA A 243 -31.49 19.67 -12.04
N GLN A 244 -32.04 20.45 -12.97
CA GLN A 244 -31.99 20.14 -14.40
C GLN A 244 -30.58 20.25 -14.96
N GLN A 245 -29.81 21.26 -14.55
CA GLN A 245 -28.41 21.41 -14.92
C GLN A 245 -27.61 20.18 -14.47
N ARG A 246 -27.80 19.72 -13.22
CA ARG A 246 -27.16 18.52 -12.70
C ARG A 246 -27.55 17.25 -13.46
N LEU A 247 -28.78 17.16 -13.94
CA LEU A 247 -29.21 16.05 -14.80
C LEU A 247 -28.47 16.06 -16.14
N LEU A 248 -28.25 17.23 -16.75
CA LEU A 248 -27.61 17.38 -18.05
C LEU A 248 -26.09 17.17 -17.98
N GLU A 249 -25.44 17.78 -16.99
CA GLU A 249 -23.99 17.75 -16.81
C GLU A 249 -23.52 16.43 -16.16
N ASP A 250 -24.07 16.08 -14.99
CA ASP A 250 -23.63 14.90 -14.22
C ASP A 250 -24.33 13.60 -14.63
N ARG A 251 -25.37 13.67 -15.48
CA ARG A 251 -26.26 12.54 -15.83
C ARG A 251 -26.90 11.88 -14.60
N LYS A 252 -27.15 12.66 -13.54
CA LYS A 252 -27.74 12.19 -12.28
C LYS A 252 -29.12 12.80 -12.08
N ASP A 253 -30.16 11.97 -12.12
CA ASP A 253 -31.50 12.39 -11.71
C ASP A 253 -31.65 12.28 -10.20
N VAL A 254 -31.47 13.41 -9.53
CA VAL A 254 -31.52 13.52 -8.06
C VAL A 254 -32.90 13.96 -7.54
N VAL A 255 -33.85 14.22 -8.44
CA VAL A 255 -35.11 14.90 -8.10
C VAL A 255 -36.19 13.92 -7.64
N VAL A 256 -36.82 14.20 -6.51
CA VAL A 256 -38.00 13.51 -5.99
C VAL A 256 -39.09 14.56 -5.72
N LEU A 257 -40.28 14.37 -6.27
CA LEU A 257 -41.43 15.26 -6.07
C LEU A 257 -42.42 14.62 -5.09
N VAL A 258 -42.81 15.38 -4.07
CA VAL A 258 -43.92 15.08 -3.17
C VAL A 258 -45.03 16.09 -3.41
N ILE A 259 -46.21 15.59 -3.74
CA ILE A 259 -47.37 16.41 -4.08
C ILE A 259 -48.40 16.27 -2.97
N LEU A 260 -48.67 17.38 -2.26
CA LEU A 260 -49.58 17.44 -1.12
C LEU A 260 -51.04 17.64 -1.51
N SER A 261 -51.31 18.41 -2.58
CA SER A 261 -52.68 18.68 -3.04
C SER A 261 -52.99 17.95 -4.36
N PRO A 262 -54.23 17.47 -4.53
CA PRO A 262 -54.69 16.76 -5.72
C PRO A 262 -54.64 17.60 -7.01
N ASP A 263 -54.64 18.93 -6.91
CA ASP A 263 -54.73 19.84 -8.05
C ASP A 263 -53.41 19.95 -8.83
N ALA A 264 -52.28 19.81 -8.13
CA ALA A 264 -50.94 19.79 -8.72
C ALA A 264 -50.69 18.60 -9.69
N ARG A 265 -51.58 17.60 -9.71
CA ARG A 265 -51.59 16.52 -10.72
C ARG A 265 -51.79 17.01 -12.15
N ARG A 266 -52.38 18.20 -12.33
CA ARG A 266 -52.74 18.71 -13.67
C ARG A 266 -51.54 19.26 -14.45
N SER A 267 -50.44 19.59 -13.77
CA SER A 267 -49.26 20.15 -14.44
C SER A 267 -48.68 19.20 -15.49
N ARG A 268 -48.22 19.76 -16.61
CA ARG A 268 -47.62 18.98 -17.71
C ARG A 268 -46.32 18.30 -17.26
N TYR A 269 -45.52 18.99 -16.45
CA TYR A 269 -44.25 18.46 -15.95
C TYR A 269 -44.44 17.26 -15.03
N VAL A 270 -45.33 17.35 -14.03
CA VAL A 270 -45.59 16.23 -13.12
C VAL A 270 -46.11 15.01 -13.90
N ARG A 271 -47.03 15.19 -14.85
CA ARG A 271 -47.55 14.10 -15.67
C ARG A 271 -46.48 13.45 -16.53
N LEU A 272 -45.60 14.26 -17.14
CA LEU A 272 -44.47 13.75 -17.92
C LEU A 272 -43.52 12.96 -17.02
N ARG A 273 -43.13 13.53 -15.87
CA ARG A 273 -42.22 12.89 -14.92
C ARG A 273 -42.83 11.63 -14.29
N GLN A 274 -44.14 11.59 -14.07
CA GLN A 274 -44.84 10.39 -13.61
C GLN A 274 -44.77 9.27 -14.65
N ARG A 275 -44.82 9.58 -15.95
CA ARG A 275 -44.68 8.58 -17.02
C ARG A 275 -43.24 8.08 -17.15
N LEU A 276 -42.27 8.99 -17.08
CA LEU A 276 -40.85 8.68 -17.24
C LEU A 276 -40.26 8.00 -15.99
N CYS A 277 -40.55 8.56 -14.82
CA CYS A 277 -39.93 8.21 -13.53
C CYS A 277 -41.01 8.03 -12.45
N ARG A 278 -41.84 6.98 -12.55
CA ARG A 278 -42.95 6.68 -11.63
C ARG A 278 -42.58 6.72 -10.15
N GLN A 279 -41.38 6.28 -9.80
CA GLN A 279 -40.92 6.19 -8.41
C GLN A 279 -40.38 7.51 -7.84
N SER A 280 -40.18 8.52 -8.69
CA SER A 280 -39.70 9.85 -8.29
C SER A 280 -40.84 10.83 -7.96
N VAL A 281 -42.10 10.46 -8.21
CA VAL A 281 -43.27 11.30 -7.96
C VAL A 281 -44.18 10.59 -6.96
N LEU A 282 -44.37 11.20 -5.80
CA LEU A 282 -45.16 10.65 -4.70
C LEU A 282 -46.31 11.59 -4.38
N PHE A 283 -47.49 11.01 -4.21
CA PHE A 283 -48.70 11.75 -3.85
C PHE A 283 -49.02 11.50 -2.38
N TRP A 284 -49.28 12.57 -1.64
CA TRP A 284 -49.72 12.46 -0.27
C TRP A 284 -51.12 11.83 -0.20
N PRO A 285 -51.30 10.70 0.52
CA PRO A 285 -52.59 10.04 0.61
C PRO A 285 -53.47 10.72 1.65
N HIS A 286 -54.70 11.09 1.27
CA HIS A 286 -55.71 11.61 2.21
C HIS A 286 -56.23 10.54 3.19
N GLN A 287 -56.14 9.26 2.81
CA GLN A 287 -56.52 8.15 3.69
C GLN A 287 -55.35 7.74 4.59
N PRO A 288 -55.57 7.56 5.91
CA PRO A 288 -54.52 7.21 6.87
C PRO A 288 -53.90 5.83 6.61
N SER A 289 -54.66 4.91 6.01
CA SER A 289 -54.17 3.58 5.59
C SER A 289 -53.03 3.65 4.57
N GLY A 290 -53.06 4.64 3.67
CA GLY A 290 -52.05 4.84 2.62
C GLY A 290 -50.76 5.52 3.10
N GLN A 291 -50.78 6.23 4.24
CA GLN A 291 -49.62 7.01 4.70
C GLN A 291 -48.41 6.12 4.99
N ARG A 292 -48.61 4.92 5.54
CA ARG A 292 -47.52 3.95 5.75
C ARG A 292 -46.81 3.58 4.46
N SER A 293 -47.56 3.33 3.39
CA SER A 293 -46.98 3.03 2.07
C SER A 293 -46.26 4.23 1.47
N PHE A 294 -46.80 5.44 1.62
CA PHE A 294 -46.15 6.67 1.16
C PHE A 294 -44.77 6.83 1.80
N TRP A 295 -44.67 6.70 3.12
CA TRP A 295 -43.40 6.83 3.83
C TRP A 295 -42.37 5.76 3.45
N ALA A 296 -42.82 4.53 3.20
CA ALA A 296 -41.95 3.46 2.72
C ALA A 296 -41.42 3.77 1.31
N GLN A 297 -42.29 4.24 0.41
CA GLN A 297 -41.91 4.64 -0.95
C GLN A 297 -40.97 5.85 -0.95
N LEU A 298 -41.21 6.84 -0.09
CA LEU A 298 -40.34 8.01 0.07
C LEU A 298 -38.95 7.61 0.57
N GLY A 299 -38.86 6.80 1.62
CA GLY A 299 -37.59 6.30 2.12
C GLY A 299 -36.82 5.50 1.06
N MET A 300 -37.51 4.67 0.29
CA MET A 300 -36.92 3.93 -0.84
C MET A 300 -36.43 4.87 -1.95
N ALA A 301 -37.22 5.88 -2.35
CA ALA A 301 -36.84 6.84 -3.38
C ALA A 301 -35.60 7.67 -2.99
N LEU A 302 -35.49 8.01 -1.70
CA LEU A 302 -34.36 8.77 -1.16
C LEU A 302 -33.08 7.93 -1.05
N THR A 303 -33.19 6.64 -0.71
CA THR A 303 -32.04 5.74 -0.52
C THR A 303 -31.57 5.04 -1.80
N ARG A 304 -32.38 5.02 -2.86
CA ARG A 304 -32.07 4.34 -4.12
C ARG A 304 -31.06 5.11 -4.97
N ASP A 305 -30.06 4.40 -5.49
CA ASP A 305 -28.99 4.99 -6.30
C ASP A 305 -29.47 5.62 -7.61
N ASN A 306 -28.93 6.82 -7.90
CA ASN A 306 -29.31 7.68 -9.03
C ASN A 306 -28.93 7.11 -10.41
N ARG A 307 -28.08 6.08 -10.48
CA ARG A 307 -27.51 5.58 -11.75
C ARG A 307 -28.42 4.64 -12.53
N HIS A 308 -29.46 4.08 -11.90
CA HIS A 308 -30.17 2.93 -12.45
C HIS A 308 -31.45 3.24 -13.23
N PHE A 309 -31.86 4.51 -13.33
CA PHE A 309 -33.19 4.86 -13.87
C PHE A 309 -33.22 5.09 -15.40
N TYR A 310 -32.15 5.65 -15.99
CA TYR A 310 -32.17 6.06 -17.40
C TYR A 310 -31.62 5.00 -18.37
N ASN A 311 -30.91 3.98 -17.89
CA ASN A 311 -30.30 2.96 -18.76
C ASN A 311 -31.27 1.92 -19.33
N GLN A 312 -32.50 1.76 -18.80
CA GLN A 312 -33.40 0.71 -19.28
C GLN A 312 -34.51 1.20 -20.23
N ASN A 313 -34.91 2.48 -20.17
CA ASN A 313 -36.11 2.93 -20.91
C ASN A 313 -35.90 4.12 -21.88
N PHE A 314 -34.77 4.83 -21.85
CA PHE A 314 -34.55 5.97 -22.77
C PHE A 314 -33.80 5.62 -24.06
N CYS A 315 -33.20 4.42 -24.17
CA CYS A 315 -32.54 3.96 -25.42
C CYS A 315 -33.49 3.25 -26.40
N ARG A 316 -34.77 3.08 -26.06
CA ARG A 316 -35.80 2.77 -27.07
C ARG A 316 -36.53 4.07 -27.38
N GLY A 317 -36.00 4.80 -28.37
CA GLY A 317 -36.81 5.76 -29.13
C GLY A 317 -38.09 5.08 -29.64
N PRO A 318 -39.11 5.85 -30.07
CA PRO A 318 -40.33 5.27 -30.57
C PRO A 318 -39.95 4.28 -31.68
N THR A 319 -40.17 3.00 -31.43
CA THR A 319 -40.13 2.00 -32.49
C THR A 319 -41.22 2.41 -33.45
N MET A 320 -40.82 2.95 -34.59
CA MET A 320 -41.68 3.15 -35.74
C MET A 320 -42.32 1.78 -36.00
N ALA A 321 -43.61 1.68 -35.69
CA ALA A 321 -44.41 0.55 -36.10
C ALA A 321 -44.64 0.72 -37.61
N GLU A 322 -44.06 -0.19 -38.39
CA GLU A 322 -44.50 -0.49 -39.76
C GLU A 322 -45.96 -0.98 -39.77
#